data_AF-A0A6G1PE14-F1
#
_entry.id   AF-A0A6G1PE14-F1
#
_cell.length_a   1.000
_cell.length_b   1.000
_cell.length_c   1.000
_cell.angle_alpha   90.00
_cell.angle_beta   90.00
_cell.angle_gamma   90.00
#
_symmetry.space_group_name_H-M   'P 1'
#
loop_
_entity.id
_entity.type
_entity.pdbx_description
1 polymer ?
#
loop_
_entity_poly.entity_id
_entity_poly.type
_entity_poly.pdbx_seq_one_letter_code
_entity_poly.pdbx_strand_id
1 'polypeptide(L)'
;MRMQFACLLLMLLSVSAVNWLSFTDKHIIQDQQNGDCKIRMKHINRVYKTCKDINTFIVDFTGTVNNLCLGKYTGIVTSSLPYDLMICKGGGTFPNCRYNKQTFPAYIQIRCNNYQPEHYVGHSRRPGF
;
A
#
# COMPACT_ATOMS: atom_id res chain seq x y z
N MET A 1 -2.20 -20.71 32.59
CA MET A 1 -2.64 -19.45 31.94
C MET A 1 -1.53 -18.73 31.18
N ARG A 2 -0.25 -18.77 31.58
CA ARG A 2 0.86 -18.08 30.86
C ARG A 2 1.08 -18.50 29.40
N MET A 3 0.83 -19.76 29.05
CA MET A 3 1.05 -20.27 27.68
C MET A 3 0.00 -19.79 26.66
N GLN A 4 -1.24 -19.54 27.11
CA GLN A 4 -2.31 -19.05 26.22
C GLN A 4 -2.10 -17.59 25.81
N PHE A 5 -1.60 -16.74 26.71
CA PHE A 5 -1.25 -15.35 26.39
C PHE A 5 -0.13 -15.27 25.36
N ALA A 6 0.89 -16.13 25.47
CA ALA A 6 1.99 -16.18 24.50
C ALA A 6 1.50 -16.59 23.10
N CYS A 7 0.65 -17.60 22.99
CA CYS A 7 0.07 -18.00 21.70
C CYS A 7 -0.82 -16.89 21.10
N LEU A 8 -1.62 -16.20 21.91
CA LEU A 8 -2.47 -15.11 21.43
C LEU A 8 -1.64 -13.93 20.89
N LEU A 9 -0.58 -13.54 21.62
CA LEU A 9 0.36 -12.51 21.18
C LEU A 9 1.08 -12.88 19.88
N LEU A 10 1.54 -14.13 19.75
CA LEU A 10 2.18 -14.61 18.52
C LEU A 10 1.23 -14.59 17.32
N MET A 11 -0.03 -14.98 17.51
CA MET A 11 -1.05 -14.93 16.44
C MET A 11 -1.39 -13.49 16.03
N LEU A 12 -1.44 -12.55 16.98
CA LEU A 12 -1.69 -11.14 16.68
C LEU A 12 -0.51 -10.50 15.92
N LEU A 13 0.73 -10.85 16.28
CA LEU A 13 1.95 -10.38 15.62
C LEU A 13 2.13 -10.96 14.21
N SER A 14 1.71 -12.20 13.97
CA SER A 14 1.82 -12.82 12.64
C SER A 14 0.81 -12.22 11.66
N VAL A 15 -0.44 -11.99 12.09
CA VAL A 15 -1.47 -11.35 11.25
C VAL A 15 -1.08 -9.93 10.85
N SER A 16 -0.52 -9.14 11.78
CA SER A 16 -0.04 -7.80 11.45
C SER A 16 1.08 -7.87 10.42
N ALA A 17 2.13 -8.66 10.68
CA ALA A 17 3.25 -8.81 9.75
C ALA A 17 2.81 -9.21 8.32
N VAL A 18 1.82 -10.10 8.19
CA VAL A 18 1.25 -10.48 6.88
C VAL A 18 0.53 -9.31 6.20
N ASN A 19 -0.23 -8.50 6.95
CA ASN A 19 -0.92 -7.33 6.41
C ASN A 19 0.06 -6.27 5.89
N TRP A 20 1.11 -5.97 6.65
CA TRP A 20 2.16 -5.04 6.22
C TRP A 20 2.91 -5.54 4.98
N LEU A 21 3.29 -6.82 4.93
CA LEU A 21 3.92 -7.41 3.75
C LEU A 21 3.02 -7.37 2.51
N SER A 22 1.71 -7.61 2.68
CA SER A 22 0.76 -7.51 1.57
C SER A 22 0.56 -6.08 1.10
N PHE A 23 0.52 -5.11 2.02
CA PHE A 23 0.40 -3.69 1.70
C PHE A 23 1.64 -3.20 0.95
N THR A 24 2.83 -3.49 1.48
CA THR A 24 4.10 -3.08 0.87
C THR A 24 4.28 -3.61 -0.54
N ASP A 25 4.02 -4.89 -0.77
CA ASP A 25 4.12 -5.51 -2.09
C ASP A 25 3.19 -4.86 -3.14
N LYS A 26 2.02 -4.39 -2.70
CA LYS A 26 1.01 -3.78 -3.59
C LYS A 26 1.20 -2.27 -3.77
N HIS A 27 1.73 -1.58 -2.77
CA HIS A 27 1.61 -0.13 -2.66
C HIS A 27 2.90 0.61 -2.35
N ILE A 28 4.02 -0.04 -2.03
CA ILE A 28 5.28 0.65 -1.71
C ILE A 28 6.34 0.36 -2.76
N ILE A 29 7.00 1.41 -3.24
CA ILE A 29 8.20 1.32 -4.09
C ILE A 29 9.29 2.24 -3.53
N GLN A 30 10.55 1.89 -3.77
CA GLN A 30 11.70 2.68 -3.28
C GLN A 30 12.14 3.78 -4.27
N ASP A 31 11.68 3.75 -5.53
CA ASP A 31 12.09 4.72 -6.55
C ASP A 31 10.99 4.92 -7.62
N GLN A 32 10.76 6.19 -8.03
CA GLN A 32 9.89 6.58 -9.13
C GLN A 32 10.50 6.35 -10.52
N GLN A 33 11.81 6.55 -10.68
CA GLN A 33 12.45 6.68 -11.99
C GLN A 33 12.47 5.37 -12.76
N ASN A 34 12.62 4.24 -12.05
CA ASN A 34 12.61 2.90 -12.63
C ASN A 34 11.23 2.21 -12.60
N GLY A 35 10.16 2.94 -12.25
CA GLY A 35 8.81 2.40 -12.18
C GLY A 35 8.18 2.22 -13.57
N ASP A 36 8.23 1.01 -14.11
CA ASP A 36 7.37 0.58 -15.22
C ASP A 36 6.08 -0.04 -14.64
N CYS A 37 4.94 0.57 -14.95
CA CYS A 37 3.63 0.07 -14.57
C CYS A 37 3.39 -1.37 -15.05
N LYS A 38 3.88 -1.75 -16.23
CA LYS A 38 3.74 -3.13 -16.74
C LYS A 38 4.47 -4.13 -15.84
N ILE A 39 5.67 -3.79 -15.37
CA ILE A 39 6.46 -4.65 -14.48
C ILE A 39 5.83 -4.71 -13.09
N ARG A 40 5.50 -3.55 -12.50
CA ARG A 40 4.98 -3.47 -11.13
C ARG A 40 3.58 -4.07 -10.99
N MET A 41 2.73 -3.93 -12.02
CA MET A 41 1.40 -4.53 -12.02
C MET A 41 1.40 -6.04 -12.27
N LYS A 42 2.50 -6.64 -12.75
CA LYS A 42 2.56 -8.06 -13.13
C LYS A 42 2.21 -8.99 -11.97
N HIS A 43 2.76 -8.73 -10.78
CA HIS A 43 2.47 -9.53 -9.59
C HIS A 43 1.00 -9.39 -9.18
N ILE A 44 0.53 -8.15 -9.04
CA ILE A 44 -0.85 -7.82 -8.66
C ILE A 44 -1.85 -8.51 -9.60
N ASN A 45 -1.67 -8.37 -10.92
CA ASN A 45 -2.55 -8.97 -11.91
C ASN A 45 -2.52 -10.49 -11.90
N ARG A 46 -1.36 -11.10 -11.61
CA ARG A 46 -1.23 -12.57 -11.51
C ARG A 46 -2.00 -13.12 -10.31
N VAL A 47 -1.96 -12.42 -9.18
CA VAL A 47 -2.69 -12.80 -7.95
C VAL A 47 -4.20 -12.83 -8.21
N TYR A 48 -4.73 -11.81 -8.87
CA TYR A 48 -6.18 -11.69 -9.12
C TYR A 48 -6.65 -12.28 -10.46
N LYS A 49 -5.72 -12.79 -11.29
CA LYS A 49 -6.01 -13.31 -12.64
C LYS A 49 -6.78 -12.33 -13.54
N THR A 50 -6.56 -11.04 -13.33
CA THR A 50 -7.23 -9.96 -14.07
C THR A 50 -6.29 -8.75 -14.20
N CYS A 51 -6.58 -7.86 -15.15
CA CYS A 51 -5.92 -6.56 -15.22
C CYS A 51 -6.62 -5.61 -14.25
N LYS A 52 -5.97 -5.28 -13.13
CA LYS A 52 -6.53 -4.28 -12.20
C LYS A 52 -6.51 -2.90 -12.88
N ASP A 53 -7.63 -2.17 -12.86
CA ASP A 53 -7.78 -0.92 -13.61
C ASP A 53 -6.87 0.21 -13.11
N ILE A 54 -6.71 0.30 -11.80
CA ILE A 54 -5.88 1.32 -11.17
C ILE A 54 -5.12 0.74 -9.99
N ASN A 55 -3.84 1.09 -9.89
CA ASN A 55 -3.07 0.88 -8.67
C ASN A 55 -2.18 2.08 -8.41
N THR A 56 -2.10 2.46 -7.14
CA THR A 56 -1.24 3.54 -6.68
C THR A 56 -0.09 2.96 -5.90
N PHE A 57 1.12 3.33 -6.30
CA PHE A 57 2.34 3.07 -5.56
C PHE A 57 2.78 4.37 -4.89
N ILE A 58 3.09 4.27 -3.61
CA ILE A 58 3.67 5.30 -2.77
C ILE A 58 5.19 5.10 -2.83
N VAL A 59 5.91 6.17 -3.12
CA VAL A 59 7.37 6.15 -3.14
C VAL A 59 7.83 6.47 -1.73
N ASP A 60 8.37 5.47 -1.05
CA ASP A 60 8.78 5.56 0.35
C ASP A 60 10.12 4.85 0.54
N PHE A 61 11.20 5.62 0.44
CA PHE A 61 12.56 5.11 0.60
C PHE A 61 12.91 4.82 2.06
N THR A 62 12.35 5.60 2.99
CA THR A 62 12.70 5.61 4.41
C THR A 62 11.75 4.77 5.27
N GLY A 63 10.73 4.16 4.67
CA GLY A 63 9.74 3.33 5.39
C GLY A 63 8.79 4.16 6.28
N THR A 64 8.64 5.44 5.99
CA THR A 64 7.83 6.38 6.78
C THR A 64 6.34 6.12 6.70
N VAL A 65 5.84 5.41 5.68
CA VAL A 65 4.42 5.06 5.55
C VAL A 65 3.97 4.17 6.71
N ASN A 66 4.83 3.28 7.20
CA ASN A 66 4.52 2.46 8.37
C ASN A 66 4.27 3.33 9.62
N ASN A 67 4.97 4.46 9.72
CA ASN A 67 4.87 5.35 10.88
C ASN A 67 3.51 6.07 10.96
N LEU A 68 2.75 6.14 9.87
CA LEU A 68 1.41 6.72 9.85
C LEU A 68 0.42 5.98 10.77
N CYS A 69 0.68 4.69 11.04
CA CYS A 69 -0.16 3.88 11.93
C CYS A 69 0.35 3.79 13.37
N LEU A 70 1.46 4.47 13.72
CA LEU A 70 1.95 4.50 15.10
C LEU A 70 0.91 5.15 16.02
N GLY A 71 0.59 4.46 17.11
CA GLY A 71 -0.45 4.89 18.06
C GLY A 71 -1.88 4.80 17.52
N LYS A 72 -2.09 4.20 16.33
CA LYS A 72 -3.40 4.02 15.70
C LYS A 72 -3.69 2.53 15.50
N TYR A 73 -4.38 1.93 16.47
CA TYR A 73 -4.71 0.50 16.41
C TYR A 73 -5.54 0.14 15.18
N THR A 74 -6.57 0.94 14.90
CA THR A 74 -7.44 0.78 13.71
C THR A 74 -7.93 2.15 13.25
N GLY A 75 -8.34 2.24 11.99
CA GLY A 75 -8.97 3.43 11.42
C GLY A 75 -8.24 3.97 10.20
N ILE A 76 -8.79 5.04 9.61
CA ILE A 76 -8.17 5.72 8.46
C ILE A 76 -7.31 6.86 8.97
N VAL A 77 -6.09 6.96 8.46
CA VAL A 77 -5.16 8.06 8.75
C VAL A 77 -4.81 8.78 7.46
N THR A 78 -4.66 10.11 7.55
CA THR A 78 -4.16 10.95 6.45
C THR A 78 -2.73 11.36 6.78
N SER A 79 -1.84 11.31 5.80
CA SER A 79 -0.47 11.80 5.99
C SER A 79 -0.44 13.31 6.25
N SER A 80 0.47 13.75 7.12
CA SER A 80 0.69 15.18 7.39
C SER A 80 1.54 15.86 6.32
N LEU A 81 2.32 15.07 5.58
CA LEU A 81 3.16 15.50 4.46
C LEU A 81 2.76 14.74 3.19
N PRO A 82 2.95 15.35 2.00
CA PRO A 82 2.72 14.66 0.74
C PRO A 82 3.79 13.59 0.50
N TYR A 83 3.38 12.52 -0.18
CA TYR A 83 4.25 11.49 -0.72
C TYR A 83 4.26 11.58 -2.24
N ASP A 84 5.40 11.26 -2.84
CA ASP A 84 5.48 11.03 -4.27
C ASP A 84 4.71 9.76 -4.64
N LEU A 85 3.79 9.88 -5.59
CA LEU A 85 2.98 8.77 -6.06
C LEU A 85 3.38 8.36 -7.48
N MET A 86 3.27 7.07 -7.76
CA MET A 86 3.23 6.51 -9.10
C MET A 86 1.89 5.79 -9.28
N ILE A 87 1.02 6.34 -10.11
CA ILE A 87 -0.28 5.78 -10.42
C ILE A 87 -0.21 5.05 -11.76
N CYS A 88 -0.59 3.79 -11.74
CA CYS A 88 -0.75 2.95 -12.93
C CYS A 88 -2.23 2.82 -13.23
N LYS A 89 -2.69 3.46 -14.31
CA LYS A 89 -4.08 3.39 -14.76
C LYS A 89 -4.14 2.75 -16.13
N GLY A 90 -5.04 1.79 -16.31
CA GLY A 90 -5.13 1.05 -17.55
C GLY A 90 -6.14 -0.07 -17.47
N GLY A 91 -5.88 -1.16 -18.20
CA GLY A 91 -6.79 -2.29 -18.29
C GLY A 91 -6.45 -3.22 -19.44
N GLY A 92 -7.45 -3.96 -19.91
CA GLY A 92 -7.33 -4.97 -20.96
C GLY A 92 -7.64 -6.37 -20.46
N THR A 93 -7.32 -7.37 -21.28
CA THR A 93 -7.57 -8.78 -20.94
C THR A 93 -6.28 -9.43 -20.47
N PHE A 94 -6.30 -10.04 -19.28
CA PHE A 94 -5.17 -10.79 -18.76
C PHE A 94 -4.79 -11.93 -19.74
N PRO A 95 -3.50 -12.12 -20.09
CA PRO A 95 -2.29 -11.51 -19.49
C PRO A 95 -1.77 -10.24 -20.15
N ASN A 96 -2.47 -9.70 -21.16
CA ASN A 96 -2.00 -8.58 -22.01
C ASN A 96 -2.43 -7.20 -21.49
N CYS A 97 -2.19 -6.93 -20.20
CA CYS A 97 -2.57 -5.67 -19.56
C CYS A 97 -1.73 -4.49 -20.06
N ARG A 98 -2.36 -3.34 -20.27
CA ARG A 98 -1.71 -2.09 -20.68
C ARG A 98 -1.97 -1.00 -19.64
N TYR A 99 -0.93 -0.22 -19.34
CA TYR A 99 -0.98 0.80 -18.29
C TYR A 99 -0.29 2.08 -18.71
N ASN A 100 -0.91 3.21 -18.35
CA ASN A 100 -0.32 4.53 -18.39
C ASN A 100 0.20 4.88 -16.99
N LYS A 101 1.38 5.52 -16.95
CA LYS A 101 2.00 6.02 -15.73
C LYS A 101 1.65 7.49 -15.52
N GLN A 102 1.29 7.84 -14.30
CA GLN A 102 1.21 9.22 -13.83
C GLN A 102 1.97 9.37 -12.51
N THR A 103 2.69 10.47 -12.34
CA THR A 103 3.48 10.73 -11.14
C THR A 103 3.21 12.13 -10.62
N PHE A 104 2.90 12.26 -9.34
CA PHE A 104 2.74 13.55 -8.67
C PHE A 104 2.77 13.37 -7.15
N PRO A 105 3.19 14.41 -6.40
CA PRO A 105 3.08 14.41 -4.95
C PRO A 105 1.63 14.60 -4.50
N ALA A 106 1.21 13.88 -3.46
CA ALA A 106 -0.11 14.02 -2.85
C ALA A 106 -0.14 13.53 -1.40
N TYR A 107 -1.08 14.04 -0.61
CA TYR A 107 -1.40 13.50 0.73
C TYR A 107 -2.11 12.17 0.56
N ILE A 108 -1.70 11.15 1.31
CA ILE A 108 -2.28 9.79 1.20
C ILE A 108 -3.21 9.51 2.37
N GLN A 109 -4.20 8.65 2.11
CA GLN A 109 -5.00 8.00 3.13
C GLN A 109 -4.77 6.50 3.10
N ILE A 110 -4.53 5.94 4.28
CA ILE A 110 -4.41 4.50 4.48
C ILE A 110 -5.30 4.07 5.64
N ARG A 111 -5.78 2.83 5.58
CA ARG A 111 -6.40 2.17 6.73
C ARG A 111 -5.31 1.45 7.51
N CYS A 112 -5.25 1.74 8.81
CA CYS A 112 -4.46 1.02 9.78
C CYS A 112 -5.28 -0.13 10.36
N ASN A 113 -4.61 -1.25 10.61
CA ASN A 113 -5.12 -2.36 11.40
C ASN A 113 -3.96 -2.96 12.21
N ASN A 114 -4.19 -3.19 13.51
CA ASN A 114 -3.17 -3.60 14.47
C ASN A 114 -1.87 -2.77 14.39
N TYR A 115 -2.00 -1.44 14.37
CA TYR A 115 -0.88 -0.47 14.26
C TYR A 115 -0.07 -0.52 12.96
N GLN A 116 -0.57 -1.18 11.91
CA GLN A 116 0.12 -1.31 10.64
C GLN A 116 -0.77 -0.93 9.44
N PRO A 117 -0.18 -0.44 8.34
CA PRO A 117 -0.89 -0.21 7.08
C PRO A 117 -1.50 -1.50 6.53
N GLU A 118 -2.81 -1.51 6.32
CA GLU A 118 -3.54 -2.64 5.74
C GLU A 118 -4.05 -2.33 4.33
N HIS A 119 -4.56 -1.12 4.11
CA HIS A 119 -5.23 -0.77 2.86
C HIS A 119 -4.97 0.66 2.42
N TYR A 120 -4.73 0.85 1.12
CA TYR A 120 -4.64 2.17 0.51
C TYR A 120 -6.05 2.69 0.21
N VAL A 121 -6.44 3.81 0.82
CA VAL A 121 -7.78 4.38 0.67
C VAL A 121 -7.82 5.37 -0.50
N GLY A 122 -6.84 6.27 -0.59
CA GLY A 122 -6.84 7.33 -1.61
C GLY A 122 -5.74 8.36 -1.45
N HIS A 123 -5.77 9.41 -2.28
CA HIS A 123 -4.89 10.57 -2.20
C HIS A 123 -5.55 11.88 -2.62
N SER A 124 -5.07 13.00 -2.09
CA SER A 124 -5.55 14.36 -2.41
C SER A 124 -4.36 15.29 -2.62
N ARG A 125 -4.51 16.24 -3.56
CA ARG A 125 -3.54 17.34 -3.74
C ARG A 125 -3.65 18.42 -2.67
N ARG A 126 -4.71 18.40 -1.85
CA ARG A 126 -4.92 19.31 -0.72
C ARG A 126 -4.89 18.52 0.59
N PRO A 127 -4.38 19.12 1.68
CA PRO A 127 -4.46 18.51 3.00
C PRO A 127 -5.92 18.41 3.47
N GLY A 128 -6.23 17.40 4.29
CA GLY A 128 -7.51 17.32 5.02
C GLY A 128 -8.72 17.00 4.17
N PHE A 129 -8.62 15.94 3.36
CA PHE A 129 -9.71 15.30 2.60
C PHE A 129 -11.14 15.57 3.08
#